data_AF-A0A126QWM9-F1
#
_entry.id   AF-A0A126QWM9-F1
#
_cell.length_a   1.000
_cell.length_b   1.000
_cell.length_c   1.000
_cell.angle_alpha   90.00
_cell.angle_beta   90.00
_cell.angle_gamma   90.00
#
_symmetry.space_group_name_H-M   'P 1'
#
loop_
_entity.id
_entity.type
_entity.pdbx_description
1 polymer ?
#
loop_
_entity_poly.entity_id
_entity_poly.type
_entity_poly.pdbx_seq_one_letter_code
_entity_poly.pdbx_strand_id
1 'polypeptide(L)'
;MSDIPFNSPKAICTASQIRSKLVQKLRVMLKEERIIGPLDPFIIRACEQGLFDEATRDEFLKISRYCDDVLLSSDYDKIPEFKVLVNWSKMIDEL
;
A
#
# COMPACT_ATOMS: atom_id res chain seq x y z
N MET A 1 5.97 -13.62 21.85
CA MET A 1 6.26 -13.53 20.40
C MET A 1 7.30 -12.45 20.27
N SER A 2 8.45 -12.72 19.67
CA SER A 2 9.53 -11.74 19.51
C SER A 2 9.13 -10.72 18.46
N ASP A 3 8.99 -9.46 18.88
CA ASP A 3 8.68 -8.33 18.01
C ASP A 3 9.76 -8.18 16.93
N ILE A 4 9.34 -8.31 15.68
CA ILE A 4 10.21 -8.10 14.53
C ILE A 4 10.46 -6.59 14.43
N PRO A 5 11.72 -6.11 14.35
CA PRO A 5 12.01 -4.69 14.19
C PRO A 5 11.24 -4.11 12.99
N PHE A 6 10.67 -2.92 13.14
CA PHE A 6 9.78 -2.30 12.15
C PHE A 6 10.47 -2.01 10.80
N ASN A 7 11.77 -1.72 10.83
CA ASN A 7 12.63 -1.60 9.66
C ASN A 7 13.40 -2.88 9.34
N SER A 8 12.96 -4.03 9.87
CA SER A 8 13.60 -5.30 9.56
C SER A 8 13.55 -5.56 8.05
N PRO A 9 14.52 -6.32 7.52
CA PRO A 9 14.48 -6.74 6.11
C PRO A 9 13.14 -7.35 5.69
N LYS A 10 12.45 -8.03 6.61
CA LYS A 10 11.14 -8.64 6.35
C LYS A 10 10.03 -7.61 6.21
N ALA A 11 10.00 -6.60 7.07
CA ALA A 11 9.00 -5.52 7.00
C ALA A 11 9.19 -4.71 5.71
N ILE A 12 10.43 -4.30 5.41
CA ILE A 12 10.79 -3.57 4.19
C ILE A 12 10.40 -4.36 2.94
N CYS A 13 10.73 -5.65 2.89
CA CYS A 13 10.37 -6.51 1.76
C CYS A 13 8.84 -6.62 1.59
N THR A 14 8.10 -6.78 2.70
CA THR A 14 6.64 -6.91 2.65
C THR A 14 5.98 -5.61 2.18
N ALA A 15 6.40 -4.46 2.72
CA ALA A 15 5.93 -3.14 2.28
C ALA A 15 6.25 -2.90 0.80
N SER A 16 7.46 -3.24 0.36
CA SER A 16 7.88 -3.09 -1.05
C SER A 16 7.04 -3.93 -2.00
N GLN A 17 6.70 -5.17 -1.61
CA GLN A 17 5.85 -6.06 -2.40
C GLN A 17 4.42 -5.52 -2.52
N ILE A 18 3.81 -5.11 -1.40
CA ILE A 18 2.46 -4.55 -1.38
C ILE A 18 2.41 -3.25 -2.21
N ARG A 19 3.40 -2.35 -2.03
CA ARG A 19 3.51 -1.12 -2.82
C ARG A 19 3.59 -1.42 -4.31
N SER A 20 4.43 -2.38 -4.71
CA SER A 20 4.62 -2.74 -6.11
C SER A 20 3.33 -3.27 -6.75
N LYS A 21 2.58 -4.11 -6.02
CA LYS A 21 1.26 -4.58 -6.48
C LYS A 21 0.28 -3.42 -6.68
N LEU A 22 0.16 -2.53 -5.69
CA LEU A 22 -0.76 -1.40 -5.76
C LEU A 22 -0.39 -0.45 -6.91
N VAL A 23 0.89 -0.14 -7.08
CA VAL A 23 1.41 0.64 -8.21
C VAL A 23 1.02 0.01 -9.54
N GLN A 24 1.22 -1.31 -9.69
CA GLN A 24 0.90 -2.01 -10.93
C GLN A 24 -0.60 -1.91 -11.25
N LYS A 25 -1.47 -2.12 -10.26
CA LYS A 25 -2.92 -2.03 -10.43
C LYS A 25 -3.37 -0.61 -10.78
N LEU A 26 -2.95 0.38 -10.00
CA LEU A 26 -3.26 1.79 -10.26
C LEU A 26 -2.78 2.24 -11.64
N ARG A 27 -1.57 1.81 -12.04
CA ARG A 27 -1.02 2.13 -13.36
C ARG A 27 -1.92 1.62 -14.49
N VAL A 28 -2.38 0.37 -14.39
CA VAL A 28 -3.28 -0.24 -15.39
C VAL A 28 -4.63 0.47 -15.40
N MET A 29 -5.22 0.69 -14.23
CA MET A 29 -6.52 1.34 -14.08
C MET A 29 -6.53 2.77 -14.64
N LEU A 30 -5.50 3.55 -14.31
CA LEU A 30 -5.36 4.94 -14.76
C LEU A 30 -4.76 5.08 -16.16
N LYS A 31 -4.40 3.97 -16.81
CA LYS A 31 -3.72 3.93 -18.13
C LYS A 31 -2.43 4.78 -18.16
N GLU A 32 -1.72 4.80 -17.05
CA GLU A 32 -0.45 5.51 -16.92
C GLU A 32 0.69 4.65 -17.46
N GLU A 33 1.67 5.24 -18.13
CA GLU A 33 2.87 4.49 -18.52
C GLU A 33 3.71 4.13 -17.27
N ARG A 34 3.77 5.06 -16.31
CA ARG A 34 4.52 4.96 -15.07
C ARG A 34 3.85 5.78 -13.96
N ILE A 35 3.96 5.29 -12.73
CA ILE A 35 3.62 6.05 -11.52
C ILE A 35 4.94 6.38 -10.82
N ILE A 36 5.21 7.68 -10.63
CA ILE A 36 6.41 8.20 -9.97
C ILE A 36 5.95 9.09 -8.82
N GLY A 37 6.54 8.91 -7.64
CA GLY A 37 6.23 9.70 -6.44
C GLY A 37 5.25 9.02 -5.48
N PRO A 38 4.52 9.80 -4.66
CA PRO A 38 3.58 9.29 -3.66
C PRO A 38 2.35 8.66 -4.34
N LEU A 39 1.75 7.64 -3.73
CA LEU A 39 0.59 6.95 -4.31
C LEU A 39 -0.74 7.69 -4.06
N ASP A 40 -0.82 8.50 -3.01
CA ASP A 40 -2.05 9.18 -2.58
C ASP A 40 -2.75 9.93 -3.73
N PRO A 41 -2.07 10.75 -4.56
CA PRO A 41 -2.74 11.43 -5.68
C PRO A 41 -3.32 10.48 -6.73
N PHE A 42 -2.68 9.33 -6.95
CA PHE A 42 -3.14 8.32 -7.89
C PHE A 42 -4.36 7.57 -7.33
N ILE A 43 -4.35 7.25 -6.04
CA ILE A 43 -5.46 6.60 -5.34
C ILE A 43 -6.69 7.50 -5.33
N ILE A 44 -6.53 8.78 -4.96
CA ILE A 44 -7.63 9.76 -4.94
C ILE A 44 -8.24 9.90 -6.33
N ARG A 45 -7.40 10.12 -7.35
CA ARG A 45 -7.85 10.26 -8.74
C ARG A 45 -8.57 9.00 -9.26
N ALA A 46 -8.10 7.81 -8.92
CA ALA A 46 -8.77 6.57 -9.32
C ALA A 46 -10.17 6.44 -8.68
N CYS A 47 -10.31 6.84 -7.41
CA CYS A 47 -11.61 6.93 -6.73
C CYS A 47 -12.52 7.98 -7.39
N GLU A 48 -12.01 9.17 -7.72
CA GLU A 48 -12.76 10.25 -8.38
C GLU A 48 -13.25 9.87 -9.78
N GLN A 49 -12.54 8.98 -10.47
CA GLN A 49 -12.96 8.39 -11.75
C GLN A 49 -13.95 7.22 -11.59
N GLY A 50 -14.31 6.84 -10.36
CA GLY A 50 -15.22 5.73 -10.08
C GLY A 50 -14.62 4.35 -10.36
N LEU A 51 -13.29 4.23 -10.36
CA LEU A 51 -12.60 2.94 -10.59
C LEU A 51 -12.70 2.02 -9.37
N PHE A 52 -12.94 2.59 -8.19
CA PHE A 52 -13.30 1.90 -6.95
C PHE A 52 -14.01 2.89 -6.00
N ASP A 53 -14.60 2.39 -4.91
CA ASP A 53 -15.39 3.18 -3.96
C ASP A 53 -14.54 3.89 -2.88
N GLU A 54 -15.18 4.77 -2.11
CA GLU A 54 -14.51 5.53 -1.04
C GLU A 54 -13.95 4.64 0.08
N ALA A 55 -14.59 3.51 0.37
CA ALA A 55 -14.10 2.56 1.36
C ALA A 55 -12.77 1.94 0.91
N THR A 56 -12.68 1.56 -0.36
CA THR A 56 -11.47 1.04 -1.00
C THR A 56 -10.37 2.11 -1.06
N ARG A 57 -10.74 3.36 -1.38
CA ARG A 57 -9.82 4.52 -1.33
C ARG A 57 -9.16 4.64 0.03
N ASP A 58 -9.96 4.63 1.11
CA ASP A 58 -9.45 4.85 2.46
C ASP A 58 -8.51 3.73 2.91
N GLU A 59 -8.79 2.49 2.52
CA GLU A 59 -7.86 1.37 2.76
C GLU A 59 -6.56 1.52 1.95
N PHE A 60 -6.63 1.92 0.68
CA PHE A 60 -5.42 2.12 -0.12
C PHE A 60 -4.56 3.30 0.37
N LEU A 61 -5.17 4.35 0.91
CA LEU A 61 -4.42 5.43 1.56
C LEU A 61 -3.70 4.95 2.83
N LYS A 62 -4.31 4.03 3.61
CA LYS A 62 -3.61 3.38 4.74
C LYS A 62 -2.44 2.54 4.27
N ILE A 63 -2.62 1.78 3.18
CA ILE A 63 -1.53 0.99 2.57
C ILE A 63 -0.39 1.89 2.11
N SER A 64 -0.70 2.98 1.41
CA SER A 64 0.27 3.96 0.91
C SER A 64 1.14 4.49 2.05
N ARG A 65 0.51 4.97 3.13
CA ARG A 65 1.19 5.45 4.35
C ARG A 65 2.06 4.39 4.99
N TYR A 66 1.52 3.18 5.19
CA TYR A 66 2.30 2.07 5.72
C TYR A 66 3.56 1.79 4.88
N CYS A 67 3.43 1.82 3.56
CA CYS A 67 4.58 1.57 2.68
C CYS A 67 5.63 2.68 2.76
N ASP A 68 5.22 3.94 2.86
CA ASP A 68 6.12 5.08 3.02
C ASP A 68 6.79 5.05 4.42
N ASP A 69 6.02 4.79 5.48
CA ASP A 69 6.50 4.78 6.86
C ASP A 69 7.49 3.63 7.13
N VAL A 70 7.27 2.44 6.58
CA VAL A 70 8.24 1.32 6.72
C VAL A 70 9.58 1.64 6.06
N LEU A 71 9.58 2.45 5.00
CA LEU A 71 10.78 2.84 4.27
C LEU A 71 11.50 4.05 4.90
N LEU A 72 10.75 4.95 5.54
CA LEU A 72 11.25 6.26 5.99
C LEU A 72 11.41 6.37 7.52
N SER A 73 10.68 5.59 8.32
CA SER A 73 10.61 5.75 9.77
C SER A 73 11.33 4.62 10.53
N SER A 74 12.04 5.03 11.59
CA SER A 74 12.58 4.15 12.63
C SER A 74 11.62 3.91 13.80
N ASP A 75 10.51 4.67 13.88
CA ASP A 75 9.69 4.84 15.09
C ASP A 75 8.19 4.55 14.85
N TYR A 76 7.87 3.33 14.42
CA TYR A 76 6.51 2.83 14.53
C TYR A 76 6.49 1.58 15.42
N ASP A 77 5.64 1.62 16.44
CA ASP A 77 5.59 0.58 17.47
C ASP A 77 5.07 -0.77 16.96
N LYS A 78 4.34 -0.83 15.83
CA LYS A 78 3.67 -2.07 15.37
C LYS A 78 3.56 -2.19 13.85
N ILE A 79 4.18 -3.23 13.30
CA ILE A 79 3.82 -3.75 11.97
C ILE A 79 2.34 -4.19 12.03
N PRO A 80 1.51 -3.90 11.02
CA PRO A 80 0.16 -4.46 10.95
C PRO A 80 0.21 -5.97 11.13
N GLU A 81 -0.76 -6.53 11.83
CA GLU A 81 -0.84 -7.99 11.98
C GLU A 81 -0.81 -8.67 10.61
N PHE A 82 -0.18 -9.84 10.53
CA PHE A 82 -0.03 -10.56 9.26
C PHE A 82 -1.38 -10.75 8.51
N LYS A 83 -2.47 -10.93 9.26
CA LYS A 83 -3.83 -11.02 8.70
C LYS A 83 -4.25 -9.75 7.95
N VAL A 84 -3.88 -8.57 8.44
CA VAL A 84 -4.14 -7.29 7.78
C VAL A 84 -3.36 -7.19 6.48
N LEU A 85 -2.08 -7.55 6.50
CA LEU A 85 -1.22 -7.55 5.30
C LEU A 85 -1.73 -8.51 4.21
N VAL A 86 -2.22 -9.69 4.61
CA VAL A 86 -2.85 -10.65 3.71
C VAL A 86 -4.14 -10.09 3.12
N ASN A 87 -4.98 -9.46 3.93
CA ASN A 87 -6.23 -8.85 3.46
C ASN A 87 -5.95 -7.72 2.47
N TRP A 88 -4.98 -6.85 2.76
CA TRP A 88 -4.55 -5.79 1.83
C TRP A 88 -4.06 -6.36 0.50
N SER A 89 -3.24 -7.42 0.53
CA SER A 89 -2.83 -8.07 -0.73
C SER A 89 -4.02 -8.59 -1.53
N LYS A 90 -5.00 -9.22 -0.87
CA LYS A 90 -6.19 -9.73 -1.56
C LYS A 90 -7.04 -8.61 -2.16
N MET A 91 -7.29 -7.55 -1.39
CA MET A 91 -8.01 -6.37 -1.87
C MET A 91 -7.35 -5.75 -3.10
N ILE A 92 -6.02 -5.65 -3.12
CA ILE A 92 -5.28 -5.16 -4.29
C ILE A 92 -5.41 -6.13 -5.47
N ASP A 93 -5.36 -7.43 -5.22
CA ASP A 93 -5.47 -8.44 -6.28
C ASP A 93 -6.87 -8.43 -6.94
N GLU A 94 -7.92 -8.05 -6.19
CA GLU A 94 -9.33 -7.93 -6.61
C GLU A 94 -9.68 -6.65 -7.41
N LEU A 95 -8.77 -5.67 -7.46
CA LEU A 95 -8.87 -4.51 -8.39
C LEU A 95 -8.69 -4.91 -9.85
#